data_AF-A0AAE9DNS0-F1
#
_entry.id   AF-A0AAE9DNS0-F1
#
_cell.length_a   1.000
_cell.length_b   1.000
_cell.length_c   1.000
_cell.angle_alpha   90.00
_cell.angle_beta   90.00
_cell.angle_gamma   90.00
#
_symmetry.space_group_name_H-M   'P 1'
#
loop_
_entity.id
_entity.type
_entity.pdbx_description
1 polymer ?
#
loop_
_entity_poly.entity_id
_entity_poly.type
_entity_poly.pdbx_seq_one_letter_code
_entity_poly.pdbx_strand_id
1 'polypeptide(L)'
;MVQINYSNLQQYLVNVSLEAEFQVIIKKMTGFEIPKFRIFDDDVAKKFSDVCLMAGNQKFYVSKLFVASHSTYFESLFLGNFEESKKSEIELKDVDPKDLQKFLEVLYGESAIDDDTVKGILKLADMYDAKTAIRRCEEFLLEKSKKSMKIKFTCAVRYKLDALKKKCLSELKTTAEIRELVPENAHDFGPDVWKELFLKATSPQ
;
A
#
# COMPACT_ATOMS: atom_id res chain seq x y z
N MET A 1 17.31 -22.30 7.55
CA MET A 1 18.63 -22.90 7.77
C MET A 1 18.94 -23.78 6.58
N VAL A 2 20.05 -23.53 5.87
CA VAL A 2 20.57 -24.47 4.88
C VAL A 2 21.39 -25.49 5.66
N GLN A 3 21.03 -26.77 5.57
CA GLN A 3 21.81 -27.86 6.14
C GLN A 3 22.57 -28.54 5.01
N ILE A 4 23.89 -28.57 5.11
CA ILE A 4 24.76 -29.28 4.16
C ILE A 4 25.05 -30.65 4.77
N ASN A 5 24.72 -31.71 4.03
CA ASN A 5 25.06 -33.07 4.43
C ASN A 5 26.49 -33.39 3.96
N TYR A 6 27.40 -33.59 4.91
CA TYR A 6 28.83 -33.73 4.67
C TYR A 6 29.25 -35.10 4.14
N SER A 7 28.35 -36.11 4.13
CA SER A 7 28.70 -37.50 3.82
C SER A 7 29.20 -37.74 2.39
N ASN A 8 28.99 -36.80 1.46
CA ASN A 8 29.27 -36.97 0.02
C ASN A 8 30.11 -35.84 -0.62
N LEU A 9 30.83 -35.04 0.18
CA LEU A 9 31.56 -33.88 -0.33
C LEU A 9 32.94 -34.21 -0.93
N GLN A 10 33.50 -35.40 -0.65
CA GLN A 10 34.84 -35.79 -1.10
C GLN A 10 34.98 -35.82 -2.62
N GLN A 11 33.91 -36.15 -3.36
CA GLN A 11 33.93 -36.24 -4.81
C GLN A 11 33.93 -34.88 -5.53
N TYR A 12 33.77 -33.77 -4.79
CA TYR A 12 33.67 -32.41 -5.34
C TYR A 12 34.86 -31.51 -4.96
N LEU A 13 35.88 -32.07 -4.30
CA LEU A 13 37.09 -31.34 -3.93
C LEU A 13 37.99 -31.11 -5.15
N VAL A 14 38.40 -29.87 -5.37
CA VAL A 14 39.43 -29.51 -6.36
C VAL A 14 40.62 -28.95 -5.58
N ASN A 15 41.77 -29.64 -5.64
CA ASN A 15 42.97 -29.28 -4.86
C ASN A 15 42.69 -29.13 -3.36
N VAL A 16 41.90 -30.04 -2.77
CA VAL A 16 41.50 -30.02 -1.35
C VAL A 16 40.60 -28.83 -0.97
N SER A 17 40.27 -27.96 -1.93
CA SER A 17 39.32 -26.85 -1.77
C SER A 17 37.95 -27.24 -2.31
N LEU A 18 36.90 -26.81 -1.62
CA LEU A 18 35.52 -26.89 -2.09
C LEU A 18 35.01 -25.46 -2.24
N GLU A 19 34.78 -25.05 -3.48
CA GLU A 19 34.10 -23.78 -3.77
C GLU A 19 32.62 -24.05 -4.03
N ALA A 20 31.76 -23.32 -3.33
CA ALA A 20 30.32 -23.40 -3.50
C ALA A 20 29.75 -21.99 -3.64
N GLU A 21 28.95 -21.78 -4.68
CA GLU A 21 28.20 -20.55 -4.88
C GLU A 21 26.73 -20.80 -4.56
N PHE A 22 26.15 -19.92 -3.74
CA PHE A 22 24.73 -19.97 -3.41
C PHE A 22 24.06 -18.70 -3.87
N GLN A 23 23.01 -18.83 -4.69
CA GLN A 23 22.10 -17.73 -4.95
C GLN A 23 21.00 -17.73 -3.89
N VAL A 24 21.02 -16.72 -3.02
CA VAL A 24 20.02 -16.55 -1.98
C VAL A 24 19.05 -15.46 -2.39
N ILE A 25 17.76 -15.80 -2.47
CA ILE A 25 16.67 -14.83 -2.64
C ILE A 25 15.97 -14.68 -1.30
N ILE A 26 16.07 -13.49 -0.70
CA ILE A 26 15.32 -13.15 0.50
C ILE A 26 13.85 -13.04 0.12
N LYS A 27 13.03 -14.01 0.55
CA LYS A 27 11.59 -14.03 0.26
C LYS A 27 10.78 -13.11 1.18
N LYS A 28 11.23 -12.94 2.43
CA LYS A 28 10.59 -12.12 3.45
C LYS A 28 11.57 -11.83 4.58
N MET A 29 11.54 -10.61 5.11
CA MET A 29 12.21 -10.24 6.37
C MET A 29 11.16 -9.86 7.41
N THR A 30 11.44 -10.15 8.68
CA THR A 30 10.62 -9.76 9.83
C THR A 30 11.54 -9.18 10.90
N GLY A 31 11.08 -8.13 11.60
CA GLY A 31 11.85 -7.53 12.71
C GLY A 31 12.81 -6.40 12.32
N PHE A 32 12.85 -5.99 11.06
CA PHE A 32 13.55 -4.78 10.62
C PHE A 32 12.54 -3.69 10.28
N GLU A 33 12.90 -2.43 10.53
CA GLU A 33 12.08 -1.28 10.11
C GLU A 33 11.85 -1.35 8.60
N ILE A 34 10.61 -1.12 8.18
CA ILE A 34 10.27 -1.03 6.76
C ILE A 34 11.14 0.07 6.18
N PRO A 35 11.99 -0.21 5.16
CA PRO A 35 12.93 0.77 4.63
C PRO A 35 12.19 2.04 4.23
N LYS A 36 12.64 3.20 4.73
CA LYS A 36 12.17 4.50 4.25
C LYS A 36 12.87 4.80 2.93
N PHE A 37 12.10 4.97 1.86
CA PHE A 37 12.63 5.41 0.57
C PHE A 37 12.99 6.91 0.60
N ARG A 38 12.31 7.68 1.45
CA ARG A 38 12.57 9.11 1.64
C ARG A 38 12.67 9.47 3.11
N ILE A 39 13.61 10.32 3.45
CA ILE A 39 13.73 10.92 4.79
C ILE A 39 13.00 12.26 4.76
N PHE A 40 12.06 12.46 5.69
CA PHE A 40 11.25 13.68 5.77
C PHE A 40 11.60 14.55 6.99
N ASP A 41 12.60 14.18 7.79
CA ASP A 41 12.96 14.83 9.06
C ASP A 41 14.44 15.28 9.15
N ASP A 42 15.19 15.16 8.06
CA ASP A 42 16.57 15.64 7.96
C ASP A 42 16.65 17.14 7.59
N ASP A 43 17.87 17.68 7.62
CA ASP A 43 18.11 19.11 7.35
C ASP A 43 17.82 19.48 5.89
N VAL A 44 17.93 18.53 4.97
CA VAL A 44 17.58 18.74 3.55
C VAL A 44 16.07 18.88 3.39
N ALA A 45 15.29 17.97 3.98
CA ALA A 45 13.83 18.04 3.97
C ALA A 45 13.34 19.35 4.58
N LYS A 46 13.89 19.75 5.74
CA LYS A 46 13.55 21.05 6.38
C LYS A 46 13.84 22.24 5.48
N LYS A 47 14.98 22.25 4.79
CA LYS A 47 15.40 23.36 3.93
C LYS A 47 14.46 23.60 2.74
N PHE A 48 13.86 22.54 2.20
CA PHE A 48 13.00 22.60 1.01
C PHE A 48 11.50 22.45 1.32
N SER A 49 11.12 22.65 2.58
CA SER A 49 9.75 22.52 3.04
C SER A 49 9.26 23.80 3.67
N ASP A 50 7.97 24.08 3.50
CA ASP A 50 7.26 25.24 4.04
C ASP A 50 6.19 24.82 5.09
N VAL A 51 6.09 23.53 5.38
CA VAL A 51 5.26 22.97 6.45
C VAL A 51 5.84 21.67 7.02
N CYS A 52 5.51 21.41 8.29
CA CYS A 52 5.75 20.14 8.95
C CYS A 52 4.41 19.50 9.32
N LEU A 53 4.13 18.33 8.75
CA LEU A 53 3.02 17.48 9.18
C LEU A 53 3.47 16.62 10.35
N MET A 54 2.62 16.50 11.37
CA MET A 54 2.85 15.69 12.56
C MET A 54 1.87 14.54 12.59
N ALA A 55 2.38 13.31 12.69
CA ALA A 55 1.57 12.13 13.02
C ALA A 55 2.11 11.52 14.31
N GLY A 56 1.36 11.67 15.40
CA GLY A 56 1.88 11.43 16.74
C GLY A 56 3.16 12.23 17.00
N ASN A 57 4.25 11.53 17.31
CA ASN A 57 5.54 12.15 17.61
C ASN A 57 6.49 12.25 16.39
N GLN A 58 6.07 11.81 15.19
CA GLN A 58 6.90 11.86 13.99
C GLN A 58 6.63 13.12 13.18
N LYS A 59 7.72 13.73 12.68
CA LYS A 59 7.72 14.95 11.86
C LYS A 59 7.90 14.61 10.39
N PHE A 60 7.14 15.27 9.53
CA PHE A 60 7.23 15.15 8.08
C PHE A 60 7.31 16.54 7.46
N TYR A 61 8.51 17.00 7.13
CA TYR A 61 8.72 18.25 6.40
C TYR A 61 8.40 18.03 4.92
N VAL A 62 7.42 18.77 4.42
CA VAL A 62 6.92 18.67 3.05
C VAL A 62 6.65 20.06 2.46
N SER A 63 6.47 20.12 1.15
CA SER A 63 6.01 21.35 0.47
C SER A 63 4.49 21.37 0.38
N LYS A 64 3.86 22.44 0.88
CA LYS A 64 2.42 22.69 0.85
C LYS A 64 1.89 22.57 -0.57
N LEU A 65 2.47 23.32 -1.51
CA LEU A 65 2.02 23.33 -2.91
C LEU A 65 2.17 21.95 -3.56
N PHE A 66 3.27 21.24 -3.28
CA PHE A 66 3.48 19.91 -3.84
C PHE A 66 2.41 18.93 -3.35
N VAL A 67 2.23 18.81 -2.03
CA VAL A 67 1.25 17.88 -1.44
C VAL A 67 -0.18 18.29 -1.81
N ALA A 68 -0.51 19.58 -1.81
CA ALA A 68 -1.82 20.10 -2.26
C ALA A 68 -2.13 19.73 -3.71
N SER A 69 -1.14 19.80 -4.61
CA SER A 69 -1.35 19.43 -6.02
C SER A 69 -1.72 17.96 -6.22
N HIS A 70 -1.50 17.12 -5.20
CA HIS A 70 -1.83 15.70 -5.21
C HIS A 70 -3.07 15.33 -4.38
N SER A 71 -3.65 16.27 -3.64
CA SER A 71 -4.72 16.01 -2.67
C SER A 71 -5.59 17.26 -2.45
N THR A 72 -6.88 17.14 -2.76
CA THR A 72 -7.85 18.25 -2.57
C THR A 72 -8.08 18.56 -1.08
N TYR A 73 -7.93 17.56 -0.21
CA TYR A 73 -7.91 17.75 1.23
C TYR A 73 -6.76 18.68 1.65
N PHE A 74 -5.54 18.39 1.19
CA PHE A 74 -4.38 19.22 1.54
C PHE A 74 -4.40 20.57 0.82
N GLU A 75 -4.96 20.66 -0.38
CA GLU A 75 -5.27 21.95 -1.02
C GLU A 75 -6.16 22.80 -0.12
N SER A 76 -7.27 22.24 0.36
CA SER A 76 -8.18 22.94 1.27
C SER A 76 -7.49 23.31 2.60
N LEU A 77 -6.69 22.40 3.16
CA LEU A 77 -5.99 22.60 4.42
C LEU A 77 -4.91 23.70 4.35
N PHE A 78 -4.14 23.73 3.26
CA PHE A 78 -2.98 24.62 3.12
C PHE A 78 -3.29 25.94 2.43
N LEU A 79 -4.21 25.95 1.47
CA LEU A 79 -4.56 27.11 0.64
C LEU A 79 -5.93 27.69 0.98
N GLY A 80 -6.70 27.03 1.85
CA GLY A 80 -7.95 27.55 2.38
C GLY A 80 -7.75 28.61 3.47
N ASN A 81 -8.87 29.20 3.87
CA ASN A 81 -8.92 30.25 4.90
C ASN A 81 -9.04 29.69 6.33
N PHE A 82 -8.42 28.55 6.61
CA PHE A 82 -8.42 27.92 7.94
C PHE A 82 -7.26 28.45 8.78
N GLU A 83 -7.35 28.35 10.11
CA GLU A 83 -6.24 28.75 10.99
C GLU A 83 -5.01 27.85 10.80
N GLU A 84 -5.22 26.60 10.40
CA GLU A 84 -4.18 25.64 10.04
C GLU A 84 -3.33 26.10 8.87
N SER A 85 -3.87 26.83 7.89
CA SER A 85 -3.11 27.26 6.71
C SER A 85 -1.98 28.23 7.08
N LYS A 86 -2.13 28.95 8.20
CA LYS A 86 -1.14 29.89 8.77
C LYS A 86 -0.07 29.20 9.62
N LYS A 87 -0.26 27.93 9.99
CA LYS A 87 0.69 27.20 10.84
C LYS A 87 1.85 26.65 10.03
N SER A 88 3.03 26.60 10.68
CA SER A 88 4.23 25.91 10.17
C SER A 88 4.26 24.44 10.58
N GLU A 89 3.56 24.05 11.63
CA GLU A 89 3.39 22.67 12.08
C GLU A 89 1.89 22.33 12.20
N ILE A 90 1.46 21.21 11.60
CA ILE A 90 0.06 20.78 11.55
C ILE A 90 -0.04 19.33 12.01
N GLU A 91 -0.86 19.08 13.02
CA GLU A 91 -1.12 17.73 13.54
C GLU A 91 -2.24 17.04 12.76
N LEU A 92 -1.92 15.84 12.27
CA LEU A 92 -2.85 14.92 11.61
C LEU A 92 -3.28 13.86 12.63
N LYS A 93 -4.52 13.98 13.11
CA LYS A 93 -5.09 13.08 14.12
C LYS A 93 -5.48 11.73 13.50
N ASP A 94 -5.38 10.67 14.30
CA ASP A 94 -5.80 9.30 13.93
C ASP A 94 -5.08 8.71 12.70
N VAL A 95 -3.84 9.15 12.47
CA VAL A 95 -3.00 8.74 11.35
C VAL A 95 -1.81 7.95 11.87
N ASP A 96 -1.65 6.72 11.36
CA ASP A 96 -0.48 5.92 11.64
C ASP A 96 0.75 6.56 10.94
N PRO A 97 1.85 6.84 11.67
CA PRO A 97 3.01 7.49 11.08
C PRO A 97 3.70 6.67 9.99
N LYS A 98 3.65 5.33 10.06
CA LYS A 98 4.23 4.44 9.04
C LYS A 98 3.39 4.48 7.77
N ASP A 99 2.06 4.49 7.90
CA ASP A 99 1.17 4.66 6.75
C ASP A 99 1.39 6.03 6.10
N LEU A 100 1.53 7.10 6.90
CA LEU A 100 1.79 8.46 6.39
C LEU A 100 3.13 8.55 5.67
N GLN A 101 4.19 7.96 6.22
CA GLN A 101 5.50 7.84 5.57
C GLN A 101 5.36 7.22 4.17
N LYS A 102 4.65 6.09 4.05
CA LYS A 102 4.47 5.40 2.77
C LYS A 102 3.57 6.16 1.81
N PHE A 103 2.51 6.79 2.31
CA PHE A 103 1.66 7.65 1.51
C PHE A 103 2.44 8.83 0.91
N LEU A 104 3.22 9.56 1.71
CA LEU A 104 4.03 10.67 1.22
C LEU A 104 5.11 10.18 0.24
N GLU A 105 5.80 9.08 0.51
CA GLU A 105 6.74 8.47 -0.43
C GLU A 105 6.09 8.21 -1.81
N VAL A 106 4.84 7.72 -1.85
CA VAL A 106 4.09 7.57 -3.11
C VAL A 106 3.84 8.90 -3.80
N LEU A 107 3.47 9.95 -3.07
CA LEU A 107 3.27 11.28 -3.67
C LEU A 107 4.56 11.82 -4.29
N TYR A 108 5.68 11.61 -3.62
CA TYR A 108 7.01 12.02 -4.10
C TYR A 108 7.62 11.09 -5.16
N GLY A 109 6.85 10.12 -5.67
CA GLY A 109 7.25 9.28 -6.80
C GLY A 109 7.95 7.96 -6.43
N GLU A 110 8.19 7.70 -5.15
CA GLU A 110 8.88 6.49 -4.70
C GLU A 110 8.04 5.22 -4.94
N SER A 111 8.73 4.07 -4.97
CA SER A 111 8.11 2.74 -5.14
C SER A 111 7.70 2.12 -3.80
N ALA A 112 6.93 2.88 -3.01
CA ALA A 112 6.56 2.51 -1.64
C ALA A 112 5.37 1.54 -1.50
N ILE A 113 4.72 1.18 -2.62
CA ILE A 113 3.54 0.31 -2.63
C ILE A 113 3.96 -1.15 -2.76
N ASP A 114 3.63 -1.95 -1.75
CA ASP A 114 3.75 -3.40 -1.75
C ASP A 114 2.53 -4.05 -1.07
N ASP A 115 2.54 -5.38 -0.91
CA ASP A 115 1.43 -6.08 -0.28
C ASP A 115 1.24 -5.68 1.19
N ASP A 116 2.28 -5.30 1.92
CA ASP A 116 2.15 -4.92 3.33
C ASP A 116 1.68 -3.45 3.47
N THR A 117 2.08 -2.56 2.57
CA THR A 117 1.80 -1.11 2.66
C THR A 117 0.52 -0.67 1.94
N VAL A 118 0.08 -1.36 0.88
CA VAL A 118 -1.00 -0.90 -0.01
C VAL A 118 -2.31 -0.56 0.71
N LYS A 119 -2.65 -1.28 1.79
CA LYS A 119 -3.88 -1.00 2.55
C LYS A 119 -3.82 0.30 3.33
N GLY A 120 -2.69 0.60 3.96
CA GLY A 120 -2.48 1.85 4.71
C GLY A 120 -2.43 3.05 3.77
N ILE A 121 -1.72 2.90 2.65
CA ILE A 121 -1.67 3.93 1.59
C ILE A 121 -3.06 4.19 1.02
N LEU A 122 -3.85 3.15 0.69
CA LEU A 122 -5.23 3.32 0.20
C LEU A 122 -6.12 4.03 1.22
N LYS A 123 -6.01 3.69 2.51
CA LYS A 123 -6.77 4.35 3.58
C LYS A 123 -6.50 5.85 3.61
N LEU A 124 -5.22 6.25 3.58
CA LEU A 124 -4.85 7.67 3.60
C LEU A 124 -5.17 8.36 2.27
N ALA A 125 -5.02 7.67 1.14
CA ALA A 125 -5.34 8.22 -0.16
C ALA A 125 -6.84 8.50 -0.31
N ASP A 126 -7.70 7.66 0.24
CA ASP A 126 -9.14 7.90 0.33
C ASP A 126 -9.46 9.05 1.31
N MET A 127 -8.88 9.01 2.52
CA MET A 127 -9.07 10.04 3.55
C MET A 127 -8.66 11.44 3.09
N TYR A 128 -7.57 11.55 2.33
CA TYR A 128 -7.03 12.81 1.84
C TYR A 128 -7.39 13.10 0.38
N ASP A 129 -8.31 12.35 -0.23
CA ASP A 129 -8.70 12.49 -1.65
C ASP A 129 -7.51 12.66 -2.60
N ALA A 130 -6.56 11.72 -2.51
CA ALA A 130 -5.34 11.69 -3.30
C ALA A 130 -5.47 10.69 -4.46
N LYS A 131 -6.17 11.10 -5.52
CA LYS A 131 -6.53 10.25 -6.67
C LYS A 131 -5.34 9.56 -7.33
N THR A 132 -4.19 10.23 -7.41
CA THR A 132 -2.97 9.64 -7.97
C THR A 132 -2.46 8.46 -7.13
N ALA A 133 -2.52 8.57 -5.80
CA ALA A 133 -2.14 7.46 -4.92
C ALA A 133 -3.14 6.30 -5.00
N ILE A 134 -4.45 6.60 -5.08
CA ILE A 134 -5.50 5.58 -5.32
C ILE A 134 -5.21 4.80 -6.60
N ARG A 135 -5.00 5.50 -7.73
CA ARG A 135 -4.70 4.88 -9.03
C ARG A 135 -3.46 3.99 -8.97
N ARG A 136 -2.36 4.46 -8.39
CA ARG A 136 -1.12 3.68 -8.27
C ARG A 136 -1.31 2.43 -7.39
N CYS A 137 -2.13 2.52 -6.34
CA CYS A 137 -2.49 1.36 -5.52
C CYS A 137 -3.35 0.36 -6.30
N GLU A 138 -4.31 0.83 -7.09
CA GLU A 138 -5.13 -0.02 -7.95
C GLU A 138 -4.28 -0.76 -8.99
N GLU A 139 -3.37 -0.07 -9.68
CA GLU A 139 -2.41 -0.66 -10.63
C GLU A 139 -1.57 -1.76 -9.95
N PHE A 140 -1.03 -1.48 -8.75
CA PHE A 140 -0.29 -2.49 -8.00
C PHE A 140 -1.15 -3.73 -7.69
N LEU A 141 -2.40 -3.54 -7.23
CA LEU A 141 -3.30 -4.64 -6.90
C LEU A 141 -3.69 -5.47 -8.14
N LEU A 142 -3.82 -4.83 -9.29
CA LEU A 142 -4.13 -5.45 -10.58
C LEU A 142 -2.97 -6.29 -11.12
N GLU A 143 -1.74 -5.77 -11.02
CA GLU A 143 -0.60 -6.28 -11.78
C GLU A 143 0.42 -7.07 -10.95
N LYS A 144 0.65 -6.67 -9.70
CA LYS A 144 1.83 -7.11 -8.93
C LYS A 144 1.47 -7.80 -7.61
N SER A 145 0.35 -7.44 -7.00
CA SER A 145 -0.05 -7.93 -5.68
C SER A 145 -0.32 -9.43 -5.66
N LYS A 146 0.17 -10.11 -4.62
CA LYS A 146 -0.06 -11.55 -4.35
C LYS A 146 -1.21 -11.77 -3.36
N LYS A 147 -1.97 -10.72 -3.03
CA LYS A 147 -3.13 -10.83 -2.13
C LYS A 147 -4.22 -11.72 -2.70
N SER A 148 -4.96 -12.37 -1.80
CA SER A 148 -6.11 -13.19 -2.19
C SER A 148 -7.20 -12.37 -2.86
N MET A 149 -8.04 -13.06 -3.66
CA MET A 149 -9.20 -12.47 -4.31
C MET A 149 -10.10 -11.72 -3.33
N LYS A 150 -10.38 -12.32 -2.16
CA LYS A 150 -11.17 -11.71 -1.08
C LYS A 150 -10.62 -10.34 -0.68
N ILE A 151 -9.32 -10.24 -0.45
CA ILE A 151 -8.71 -8.98 -0.01
C ILE A 151 -8.74 -7.95 -1.15
N LYS A 152 -8.39 -8.34 -2.38
CA LYS A 152 -8.43 -7.45 -3.55
C LYS A 152 -9.85 -6.91 -3.79
N PHE A 153 -10.86 -7.77 -3.76
CA PHE A 153 -12.26 -7.39 -3.93
C PHE A 153 -12.75 -6.48 -2.80
N THR A 154 -12.40 -6.78 -1.54
CA THR A 154 -12.75 -5.92 -0.40
C THR A 154 -12.15 -4.52 -0.54
N CYS A 155 -10.87 -4.42 -0.94
CA CYS A 155 -10.25 -3.13 -1.22
C CYS A 155 -10.95 -2.41 -2.39
N ALA A 156 -11.30 -3.15 -3.45
CA ALA A 156 -11.94 -2.58 -4.62
C ALA A 156 -13.32 -1.98 -4.30
N VAL A 157 -14.12 -2.66 -3.49
CA VAL A 157 -15.42 -2.16 -3.04
C VAL A 157 -15.24 -0.96 -2.10
N ARG A 158 -14.39 -1.10 -1.08
CA ARG A 158 -14.22 -0.08 -0.03
C ARG A 158 -13.70 1.24 -0.58
N TYR A 159 -12.72 1.19 -1.48
CA TYR A 159 -12.04 2.38 -2.02
C TYR A 159 -12.47 2.72 -3.45
N LYS A 160 -13.57 2.13 -3.93
CA LYS A 160 -14.17 2.39 -5.27
C LYS A 160 -13.16 2.21 -6.42
N LEU A 161 -12.39 1.12 -6.38
CA LEU A 161 -11.41 0.76 -7.40
C LEU A 161 -12.11 -0.04 -8.51
N ASP A 162 -12.70 0.66 -9.47
CA ASP A 162 -13.60 0.07 -10.46
C ASP A 162 -12.93 -0.95 -11.39
N ALA A 163 -11.68 -0.70 -11.80
CA ALA A 163 -10.96 -1.62 -12.68
C ALA A 163 -10.60 -2.90 -11.93
N LEU A 164 -10.17 -2.79 -10.67
CA LEU A 164 -9.92 -3.94 -9.81
C LEU A 164 -11.20 -4.71 -9.51
N LYS A 165 -12.31 -4.04 -9.20
CA LYS A 165 -13.60 -4.69 -8.93
C LYS A 165 -14.06 -5.49 -10.15
N LYS A 166 -14.02 -4.90 -11.34
CA LYS A 166 -14.35 -5.57 -12.61
C LYS A 166 -13.46 -6.77 -12.87
N LYS A 167 -12.14 -6.65 -12.67
CA LYS A 167 -11.20 -7.76 -12.83
C LYS A 167 -11.55 -8.91 -11.88
N CYS A 168 -11.73 -8.63 -10.59
CA CYS A 168 -12.12 -9.62 -9.61
C CYS A 168 -13.41 -10.35 -10.02
N LEU A 169 -14.47 -9.62 -10.38
CA LEU A 169 -15.74 -10.23 -10.80
C LEU A 169 -15.61 -11.07 -12.08
N SER A 170 -14.73 -10.69 -13.02
CA SER A 170 -14.51 -11.46 -14.25
C SER A 170 -13.79 -12.79 -13.98
N GLU A 171 -12.91 -12.84 -12.98
CA GLU A 171 -12.10 -14.01 -12.64
C GLU A 171 -12.83 -15.02 -11.76
N LEU A 172 -13.92 -14.64 -11.09
CA LEU A 172 -14.80 -15.56 -10.36
C LEU A 172 -15.52 -16.50 -11.33
N LYS A 173 -15.40 -17.81 -11.12
CA LYS A 173 -15.99 -18.85 -11.97
C LYS A 173 -17.00 -19.71 -11.22
N THR A 174 -16.79 -19.91 -9.93
CA THR A 174 -17.59 -20.84 -9.12
C THR A 174 -18.36 -20.12 -8.02
N THR A 175 -19.48 -20.72 -7.60
CA THR A 175 -20.25 -20.21 -6.46
C THR A 175 -19.49 -20.29 -5.13
N ALA A 176 -18.53 -21.23 -5.02
CA ALA A 176 -17.64 -21.33 -3.87
C ALA A 176 -16.74 -20.10 -3.74
N GLU A 177 -16.11 -19.65 -4.82
CA GLU A 177 -15.28 -18.43 -4.82
C GLU A 177 -16.11 -17.18 -4.48
N ILE A 178 -17.34 -17.09 -4.99
CA ILE A 178 -18.25 -15.98 -4.67
C ILE A 178 -18.59 -15.97 -3.17
N ARG A 179 -18.82 -17.15 -2.58
CA ARG A 179 -19.08 -17.27 -1.14
C ARG A 179 -17.90 -16.81 -0.30
N GLU A 180 -16.67 -16.96 -0.76
CA GLU A 180 -15.49 -16.45 -0.05
C GLU A 180 -15.42 -14.92 0.00
N LEU A 181 -16.04 -14.23 -0.97
CA LEU A 181 -16.10 -12.76 -1.00
C LEU A 181 -17.13 -12.16 -0.07
N VAL A 182 -18.09 -12.96 0.40
CA VAL A 182 -19.13 -12.50 1.31
C VAL A 182 -18.48 -11.95 2.60
N PRO A 183 -18.74 -10.69 2.97
CA PRO A 183 -18.22 -10.09 4.18
C PRO A 183 -18.88 -10.71 5.41
N GLU A 184 -18.23 -10.59 6.56
CA GLU A 184 -18.80 -11.05 7.83
C GLU A 184 -20.03 -10.21 8.21
N ASN A 185 -19.99 -8.90 7.94
CA ASN A 185 -21.12 -8.01 8.10
C ASN A 185 -21.75 -7.68 6.74
N ALA A 186 -23.04 -7.99 6.58
CA ALA A 186 -23.76 -7.76 5.33
C ALA A 186 -23.79 -6.28 4.88
N HIS A 187 -23.61 -5.34 5.82
CA HIS A 187 -23.57 -3.90 5.56
C HIS A 187 -22.23 -3.41 4.99
N ASP A 188 -21.18 -4.24 5.00
CA ASP A 188 -19.89 -3.86 4.41
C ASP A 188 -19.99 -3.69 2.89
N PHE A 189 -20.98 -4.32 2.26
CA PHE A 189 -21.29 -4.19 0.85
C PHE A 189 -22.62 -3.45 0.64
N GLY A 190 -22.59 -2.49 -0.29
CA GLY A 190 -23.78 -1.78 -0.73
C GLY A 190 -24.70 -2.64 -1.62
N PRO A 191 -25.97 -2.23 -1.83
CA PRO A 191 -26.92 -2.97 -2.64
C PRO A 191 -26.44 -3.29 -4.06
N ASP A 192 -25.70 -2.38 -4.68
CA ASP A 192 -25.16 -2.58 -6.03
C ASP A 192 -24.13 -3.71 -6.09
N VAL A 193 -23.27 -3.81 -5.06
CA VAL A 193 -22.27 -4.88 -4.95
C VAL A 193 -22.96 -6.22 -4.72
N TRP A 194 -23.99 -6.24 -3.86
CA TRP A 194 -24.80 -7.45 -3.65
C TRP A 194 -25.51 -7.91 -4.91
N LYS A 195 -26.08 -6.98 -5.68
CA LYS A 195 -26.68 -7.25 -6.98
C LYS A 195 -25.67 -7.84 -7.96
N GLU A 196 -24.48 -7.26 -8.05
CA GLU A 196 -23.39 -7.77 -8.90
C GLU A 196 -23.00 -9.21 -8.54
N LEU A 197 -22.79 -9.49 -7.24
CA LEU A 197 -22.44 -10.83 -6.75
C LEU A 197 -23.57 -11.85 -6.99
N PHE A 198 -24.83 -11.45 -6.77
CA PHE A 198 -25.98 -12.30 -7.02
C PHE A 198 -26.09 -12.68 -8.49
N LEU A 199 -26.04 -11.68 -9.39
CA LEU A 199 -26.09 -11.93 -10.84
C LEU A 199 -24.95 -12.84 -11.28
N LYS A 200 -23.75 -12.63 -10.74
CA LYS A 200 -22.58 -13.48 -11.02
C LYS A 200 -22.79 -14.92 -10.54
N ALA A 201 -23.41 -15.13 -9.38
CA ALA A 201 -23.69 -16.46 -8.82
C ALA A 201 -24.77 -17.23 -9.60
N THR A 202 -25.73 -16.53 -10.20
CA THR A 202 -26.86 -17.11 -10.94
C THR A 202 -26.62 -17.24 -12.45
N SER A 203 -25.53 -16.68 -12.97
CA SER A 203 -25.20 -16.76 -14.40
C SER A 203 -24.80 -18.19 -14.79
N PRO A 204 -25.16 -18.68 -15.99
CA PRO A 204 -24.67 -19.95 -16.50
C PRO A 204 -23.13 -19.93 -16.53
N GLN A 205 -22.51 -20.98 -15.99
CA GLN A 205 -21.04 -21.13 -15.92
C GLN A 205 -20.49 -21.74 -17.20
#